data_AF-A0A0F9J8S8-F1
#
_entry.id   AF-A0A0F9J8S8-F1
#
_cell.length_a   1.000
_cell.length_b   1.000
_cell.length_c   1.000
_cell.angle_alpha   90.00
_cell.angle_beta   90.00
_cell.angle_gamma   90.00
#
_symmetry.space_group_name_H-M   'P 1'
#
loop_
_entity.id
_entity.type
_entity.pdbx_description
1 polymer ?
#
loop_
_entity_poly.entity_id
_entity_poly.type
_entity_poly.pdbx_seq_one_letter_code
_entity_poly.pdbx_strand_id
1 'polypeptide(L)'
;MLIDRVGTYLGYASSHGVDTSSGGFPQLILQCDATHYYDVDVEDYVEIEPQELRAFLVLYGKDQKPLRNCEQAKKVFEWDGLSFQALAEMDLSETRFLFRVEENHYDGNTTLQVSWIDVETASPTRQISSLDTKGLQDLDAKFGLAKVAKKTDTKKPTSKPIPPKTSTKKTSKPKTPKAPAPKEEKEEKTGSTTREDAWKYVSEQIPVAALSEDDRAVAWSRAIEKIHSGPDDDTLTGEEWFQVQELIVSETIPF
;
A
#
# COMPACT_ATOMS: atom_id res chain seq x y z
N MET A 1 -0.73 -24.07 -14.65
CA MET A 1 -0.35 -22.76 -15.26
C MET A 1 0.39 -21.93 -14.24
N LEU A 2 1.05 -20.82 -14.58
CA LEU A 2 1.63 -19.94 -13.56
C LEU A 2 0.61 -18.89 -13.13
N ILE A 3 0.67 -18.47 -11.87
CA ILE A 3 -0.09 -17.31 -11.41
C ILE A 3 0.43 -16.05 -12.11
N ASP A 4 -0.48 -15.29 -12.71
CA ASP A 4 -0.17 -14.15 -13.58
C ASP A 4 -0.75 -12.80 -13.09
N ARG A 5 -1.43 -12.79 -11.95
CA ARG A 5 -2.06 -11.58 -11.39
C ARG A 5 -1.95 -11.49 -9.88
N VAL A 6 -1.93 -10.26 -9.38
CA VAL A 6 -2.03 -9.94 -7.95
C VAL A 6 -3.40 -10.35 -7.42
N GLY A 7 -3.45 -10.80 -6.17
CA GLY A 7 -4.72 -11.09 -5.49
C GLY A 7 -4.58 -12.06 -4.33
N THR A 8 -5.72 -12.50 -3.81
CA THR A 8 -5.77 -13.51 -2.75
C THR A 8 -6.28 -14.82 -3.32
N TYR A 9 -5.56 -15.90 -3.04
CA TYR A 9 -5.82 -17.23 -3.56
C TYR A 9 -6.03 -18.20 -2.41
N LEU A 10 -6.78 -19.25 -2.69
CA LEU A 10 -6.95 -20.40 -1.82
C LEU A 10 -6.43 -21.64 -2.55
N GLY A 11 -5.62 -22.43 -1.86
CA GLY A 11 -4.92 -23.55 -2.49
C GLY A 11 -4.23 -24.47 -1.48
N TYR A 12 -3.32 -25.29 -2.00
CA TYR A 12 -2.57 -26.31 -1.25
C TYR A 12 -1.06 -26.11 -1.44
N ALA A 13 -0.26 -26.73 -0.57
CA ALA A 13 1.19 -26.80 -0.74
C ALA A 13 1.55 -28.17 -1.32
N SER A 14 1.73 -28.28 -2.64
CA SER A 14 2.04 -29.55 -3.29
C SER A 14 3.43 -30.07 -2.95
N SER A 15 4.34 -29.18 -2.56
CA SER A 15 5.66 -29.50 -2.03
C SER A 15 6.13 -28.37 -1.12
N HIS A 16 6.95 -28.70 -0.12
CA HIS A 16 7.63 -27.70 0.70
C HIS A 16 9.05 -28.12 1.05
N GLY A 17 9.81 -27.19 1.60
CA GLY A 17 11.13 -27.43 2.17
C GLY A 17 11.61 -26.24 2.99
N VAL A 18 12.63 -26.46 3.82
CA VAL A 18 13.29 -25.39 4.56
C VAL A 18 14.70 -25.22 4.00
N ASP A 19 15.07 -23.98 3.70
CA ASP A 19 16.37 -23.63 3.14
C ASP A 19 16.90 -22.32 3.72
N THR A 20 18.03 -21.85 3.23
CA THR A 20 18.63 -20.56 3.55
C THR A 20 18.39 -19.56 2.42
N SER A 21 17.88 -18.37 2.73
CA SER A 21 17.71 -17.28 1.77
C SER A 21 19.06 -16.74 1.29
N SER A 22 19.04 -15.91 0.24
CA SER A 22 20.25 -15.22 -0.25
C SER A 22 20.94 -14.35 0.83
N GLY A 23 20.18 -13.89 1.83
CA GLY A 23 20.68 -13.14 2.98
C GLY A 23 21.21 -14.01 4.13
N GLY A 24 21.22 -15.34 3.99
CA GLY A 24 21.66 -16.24 5.05
C GLY A 24 20.59 -16.55 6.11
N PHE A 25 19.31 -16.27 5.83
CA PHE A 25 18.22 -16.41 6.80
C PHE A 25 17.39 -17.67 6.54
N PRO A 26 16.91 -18.38 7.58
CA PRO A 26 16.06 -19.55 7.37
C PRO A 26 14.76 -19.15 6.68
N GLN A 27 14.40 -19.86 5.62
CA GLN A 27 13.21 -19.64 4.82
C GLN A 27 12.43 -20.93 4.60
N LEU A 28 11.10 -20.84 4.66
CA LEU A 28 10.20 -21.89 4.20
C LEU A 28 9.92 -21.65 2.71
N ILE A 29 10.14 -22.69 1.90
CA ILE A 29 9.83 -22.70 0.47
C ILE A 29 8.57 -23.54 0.28
N LEU A 30 7.57 -22.99 -0.40
CA LEU A 30 6.33 -23.71 -0.74
C LEU A 30 6.14 -23.70 -2.26
N GLN A 31 5.74 -24.83 -2.83
CA GLN A 31 5.10 -24.90 -4.14
C GLN A 31 3.59 -24.81 -3.89
N CYS A 32 3.00 -23.64 -4.17
CA CYS A 32 1.59 -23.37 -3.94
C CYS A 32 0.78 -23.68 -5.19
N ASP A 33 -0.29 -24.47 -5.03
CA ASP A 33 -1.24 -24.80 -6.09
C ASP A 33 -2.56 -24.08 -5.81
N ALA A 34 -2.80 -22.98 -6.52
CA ALA A 34 -4.04 -22.21 -6.46
C ALA A 34 -5.17 -22.96 -7.15
N THR A 35 -6.31 -23.08 -6.46
CA THR A 35 -7.54 -23.67 -7.01
C THR A 35 -8.69 -22.66 -7.02
N HIS A 36 -8.63 -21.63 -6.16
CA HIS A 36 -9.62 -20.57 -6.13
C HIS A 36 -8.94 -19.20 -6.04
N TYR A 37 -9.64 -18.19 -6.56
CA TYR A 37 -9.26 -16.78 -6.52
C TYR A 37 -10.36 -15.98 -5.83
N TYR A 38 -9.98 -15.05 -4.96
CA TYR A 38 -10.95 -14.16 -4.32
C TYR A 38 -11.40 -13.07 -5.30
N ASP A 39 -12.66 -13.13 -5.70
CA ASP A 39 -13.28 -12.15 -6.57
C ASP A 39 -14.03 -11.10 -5.73
N VAL A 40 -13.61 -9.85 -5.87
CA VAL A 40 -14.11 -8.72 -5.06
C VAL A 40 -15.54 -8.35 -5.47
N ASP A 41 -15.94 -8.59 -6.72
CA ASP A 41 -17.26 -8.22 -7.21
C ASP A 41 -18.36 -9.13 -6.63
N VAL A 42 -18.02 -10.40 -6.38
CA VAL A 42 -18.91 -11.37 -5.73
C VAL A 42 -18.60 -11.56 -4.24
N GLU A 43 -17.55 -10.91 -3.74
CA GLU A 43 -17.02 -11.01 -2.38
C GLU A 43 -16.77 -12.47 -1.91
N ASP A 44 -16.41 -13.36 -2.84
CA ASP A 44 -16.25 -14.80 -2.59
C ASP A 44 -15.10 -15.42 -3.41
N TYR A 45 -14.70 -16.65 -3.05
CA TYR A 45 -13.72 -17.43 -3.78
C TYR A 45 -14.35 -18.15 -4.96
N VAL A 46 -13.94 -17.79 -6.17
CA VAL A 46 -14.33 -18.48 -7.41
C VAL A 46 -13.28 -19.52 -7.78
N GLU A 47 -13.74 -20.68 -8.23
CA GLU A 47 -12.86 -21.73 -8.76
C GLU A 47 -12.14 -21.22 -10.03
N ILE A 48 -10.86 -21.54 -10.13
CA ILE A 48 -10.01 -21.20 -11.27
C ILE A 48 -9.31 -22.45 -11.80
N GLU A 49 -8.83 -22.39 -13.04
CA GLU A 49 -7.93 -23.43 -13.53
C GLU A 49 -6.68 -23.50 -12.64
N PRO A 50 -6.15 -24.70 -12.32
CA PRO A 50 -5.01 -24.85 -11.43
C PRO A 50 -3.79 -24.04 -11.89
N GLN A 51 -3.34 -23.17 -10.99
CA GLN A 51 -2.17 -22.33 -11.18
C GLN A 51 -1.17 -22.55 -10.06
N GLU A 52 0.11 -22.43 -10.38
CA GLU A 52 1.20 -22.70 -9.47
C GLU A 52 2.06 -21.46 -9.26
N LEU A 53 2.58 -21.30 -8.04
CA LEU A 53 3.54 -20.27 -7.69
C LEU A 53 4.45 -20.78 -6.58
N ARG A 54 5.74 -20.47 -6.66
CA ARG A 54 6.68 -20.78 -5.59
C ARG A 54 6.74 -19.63 -4.58
N ALA A 55 6.44 -19.91 -3.32
CA ALA A 55 6.55 -18.96 -2.22
C ALA A 55 7.91 -19.10 -1.52
N PHE A 56 8.54 -17.96 -1.19
CA PHE A 56 9.74 -17.90 -0.36
C PHE A 56 9.44 -17.08 0.90
N LEU A 57 9.31 -17.76 2.03
CA LEU A 57 8.89 -17.16 3.29
C LEU A 57 10.06 -17.12 4.27
N VAL A 58 10.77 -16.00 4.34
CA VAL A 58 11.84 -15.81 5.32
C VAL A 58 11.24 -15.79 6.73
N LEU A 59 11.68 -16.70 7.59
CA LEU A 59 11.08 -16.95 8.90
C LEU A 59 11.71 -16.09 10.00
N TYR A 60 13.03 -15.89 9.96
CA TYR A 60 13.76 -15.12 10.98
C TYR A 60 14.60 -14.03 10.34
N GLY A 61 14.66 -12.86 10.98
CA GLY A 61 15.50 -11.75 10.54
C GLY A 61 16.92 -11.79 11.11
N LYS A 62 17.69 -10.75 10.81
CA LYS A 62 19.08 -10.56 11.27
C LYS A 62 19.26 -10.64 12.80
N ASP A 63 18.26 -10.18 13.55
CA ASP A 63 18.27 -10.20 15.02
C ASP A 63 17.85 -11.55 15.62
N GLN A 64 17.70 -12.61 14.80
CA GLN A 64 17.11 -13.89 15.21
C GLN A 64 15.69 -13.75 15.78
N LYS A 65 15.01 -12.63 15.48
CA LYS A 65 13.61 -12.43 15.84
C LYS A 65 12.70 -13.08 14.80
N PRO A 66 11.62 -13.75 15.22
CA PRO A 66 10.64 -14.28 14.30
C PRO A 66 10.02 -13.12 13.51
N LEU A 67 10.00 -13.28 12.19
CA LEU A 67 9.28 -12.39 11.29
C LEU A 67 7.80 -12.78 11.25
N ARG A 68 6.98 -11.93 10.64
CA ARG A 68 5.55 -12.19 10.44
C ARG A 68 5.30 -13.56 9.79
N ASN A 69 6.12 -13.93 8.80
CA ASN A 69 6.03 -15.21 8.12
C ASN A 69 6.21 -16.42 9.04
N CYS A 70 7.04 -16.31 10.09
CA CYS A 70 7.18 -17.38 11.08
C CYS A 70 5.89 -17.59 11.86
N GLU A 71 5.29 -16.52 12.38
CA GLU A 71 4.02 -16.62 13.10
C GLU A 71 2.87 -17.11 12.19
N GLN A 72 2.91 -16.75 10.92
CA GLN A 72 1.96 -17.25 9.92
C GLN A 72 2.15 -18.75 9.66
N ALA A 73 3.38 -19.21 9.44
CA ALA A 73 3.67 -20.63 9.25
C ALA A 73 3.23 -21.47 10.46
N LYS A 74 3.50 -20.98 11.68
CA LYS A 74 3.03 -21.62 12.93
C LYS A 74 1.52 -21.71 13.00
N LYS A 75 0.81 -20.64 12.61
CA LYS A 75 -0.65 -20.61 12.62
C LYS A 75 -1.27 -21.51 11.54
N VAL A 76 -0.75 -21.47 10.32
CA VAL A 76 -1.35 -22.13 9.14
C VAL A 76 -1.08 -23.62 9.15
N PHE A 77 0.15 -24.01 9.45
CA PHE A 77 0.59 -25.40 9.39
C PHE A 77 0.63 -26.08 10.76
N GLU A 78 0.14 -25.41 11.80
CA GLU A 78 0.22 -25.88 13.20
C GLU A 78 1.65 -26.21 13.66
N TRP A 79 2.64 -25.56 13.05
CA TRP A 79 4.04 -25.73 13.41
C TRP A 79 4.35 -25.10 14.77
N ASP A 80 5.13 -25.80 15.60
CA ASP A 80 5.48 -25.36 16.95
C ASP A 80 6.48 -24.19 16.99
N GLY A 81 7.20 -23.96 15.89
CA GLY A 81 8.23 -22.92 15.80
C GLY A 81 9.55 -23.29 16.49
N LEU A 82 9.75 -24.54 16.90
CA LEU A 82 10.93 -24.97 17.66
C LEU A 82 12.00 -25.61 16.79
N SER A 83 11.62 -26.29 15.71
CA SER A 83 12.55 -27.04 14.86
C SER A 83 12.26 -26.88 13.37
N PHE A 84 13.25 -26.41 12.62
CA PHE A 84 13.21 -26.36 11.15
C PHE A 84 13.23 -27.75 10.52
N GLN A 85 13.89 -28.72 11.18
CA GLN A 85 13.85 -30.11 10.73
C GLN A 85 12.44 -30.67 10.85
N ALA A 86 11.75 -30.41 11.97
CA ALA A 86 10.36 -30.82 12.13
C ALA A 86 9.48 -30.20 11.03
N LEU A 87 9.62 -28.89 10.77
CA LEU A 87 8.90 -28.21 9.69
C LEU A 87 9.16 -28.84 8.31
N ALA A 88 10.41 -29.24 8.01
CA ALA A 88 10.77 -29.89 6.76
C ALA A 88 10.20 -31.31 6.62
N GLU A 89 9.98 -32.02 7.73
CA GLU A 89 9.45 -33.40 7.77
C GLU A 89 7.92 -33.47 7.88
N MET A 90 7.24 -32.35 8.17
CA MET A 90 5.77 -32.28 8.20
C MET A 90 5.16 -32.59 6.84
N ASP A 91 3.97 -33.17 6.81
CA ASP A 91 3.18 -33.32 5.58
C ASP A 91 2.21 -32.13 5.47
N LEU A 92 2.46 -31.26 4.50
CA LEU A 92 1.64 -30.06 4.24
C LEU A 92 0.71 -30.22 3.03
N SER A 93 0.75 -31.38 2.35
CA SER A 93 0.07 -31.60 1.07
C SER A 93 -1.46 -31.50 1.16
N GLU A 94 -2.02 -31.88 2.31
CA GLU A 94 -3.47 -31.80 2.57
C GLU A 94 -3.91 -30.47 3.21
N THR A 95 -2.97 -29.60 3.58
CA THR A 95 -3.30 -28.33 4.22
C THR A 95 -3.76 -27.32 3.19
N ARG A 96 -5.04 -26.97 3.25
CA ARG A 96 -5.60 -25.88 2.46
C ARG A 96 -5.38 -24.56 3.19
N PHE A 97 -4.86 -23.55 2.48
CA PHE A 97 -4.55 -22.26 3.09
C PHE A 97 -4.71 -21.10 2.10
N LEU A 98 -4.84 -19.91 2.67
CA LEU A 98 -4.88 -18.66 1.91
C LEU A 98 -3.48 -18.14 1.70
N PHE A 99 -3.23 -17.63 0.51
CA PHE A 99 -2.02 -16.89 0.21
C PHE A 99 -2.31 -15.68 -0.66
N ARG A 100 -1.64 -14.57 -0.36
CA ARG A 100 -1.73 -13.34 -1.11
C ARG A 100 -0.51 -13.17 -1.98
N VAL A 101 -0.77 -12.94 -3.26
CA VAL A 101 0.23 -12.64 -4.27
C VAL A 101 0.24 -11.13 -4.49
N GLU A 102 1.41 -10.52 -4.35
CA GLU A 102 1.64 -9.09 -4.55
C GLU A 102 2.84 -8.90 -5.49
N GLU A 103 2.91 -7.72 -6.11
CA GLU A 103 4.07 -7.32 -6.89
C GLU A 103 5.25 -6.99 -5.97
N ASN A 104 6.41 -7.49 -6.35
CA ASN A 104 7.69 -7.20 -5.74
C ASN A 104 8.56 -6.47 -6.74
N HIS A 105 9.00 -5.28 -6.36
CA HIS A 105 9.87 -4.45 -7.15
C HIS A 105 11.28 -4.57 -6.60
N TYR A 106 12.18 -5.16 -7.39
CA TYR A 106 13.58 -5.31 -7.00
C TYR A 106 14.49 -5.12 -8.21
N ASP A 107 15.46 -4.21 -8.09
CA ASP A 107 16.46 -3.92 -9.13
C ASP A 107 15.82 -3.62 -10.51
N GLY A 108 14.75 -2.81 -10.51
CA GLY A 108 13.99 -2.45 -11.71
C GLY A 108 13.14 -3.57 -12.31
N ASN A 109 13.10 -4.76 -11.70
CA ASN A 109 12.27 -5.88 -12.12
C ASN A 109 11.04 -6.01 -11.23
N THR A 110 9.87 -6.17 -11.84
CA THR A 110 8.61 -6.50 -11.15
C THR A 110 8.38 -8.01 -11.24
N THR A 111 8.20 -8.65 -10.09
CA THR A 111 7.91 -10.10 -10.00
C THR A 111 6.70 -10.33 -9.10
N LEU A 112 5.90 -11.35 -9.38
CA LEU A 112 4.82 -11.76 -8.48
C LEU A 112 5.38 -12.67 -7.39
N GLN A 113 5.11 -12.35 -6.13
CA GLN A 113 5.54 -13.16 -5.00
C GLN A 113 4.41 -13.33 -4.00
N VAL A 114 4.47 -14.43 -3.24
CA VAL A 114 3.61 -14.60 -2.07
C VAL A 114 4.12 -13.68 -0.96
N SER A 115 3.34 -12.66 -0.61
CA SER A 115 3.68 -11.73 0.49
C SER A 115 3.10 -12.16 1.83
N TRP A 116 2.07 -13.02 1.81
CA TRP A 116 1.32 -13.36 3.00
C TRP A 116 0.61 -14.71 2.88
N ILE A 117 0.57 -15.50 3.96
CA ILE A 117 -0.25 -16.72 4.10
C ILE A 117 -1.14 -16.69 5.36
N ASP A 118 -2.28 -17.37 5.35
CA ASP A 118 -3.15 -17.55 6.52
C ASP A 118 -4.07 -18.78 6.37
N VAL A 119 -4.81 -19.11 7.43
CA VAL A 119 -5.76 -20.21 7.45
C VAL A 119 -6.88 -19.99 6.44
N GLU A 120 -7.46 -21.05 5.91
CA GLU A 120 -8.52 -20.99 4.89
C GLU A 120 -9.76 -20.17 5.30
N THR A 121 -10.00 -20.05 6.60
CA THR A 121 -11.15 -19.31 7.17
C THR A 121 -10.86 -17.83 7.41
N ALA A 122 -9.65 -17.33 7.12
CA ALA A 122 -9.31 -15.93 7.32
C ALA A 122 -9.98 -15.03 6.28
N SER A 123 -10.33 -13.81 6.68
CA SER A 123 -10.93 -12.83 5.77
C SER A 123 -9.91 -12.36 4.72
N PRO A 124 -10.21 -12.46 3.41
CA PRO A 124 -9.34 -11.97 2.34
C PRO A 124 -9.22 -10.44 2.35
N THR A 125 -10.33 -9.77 2.64
CA THR A 125 -10.39 -8.34 2.91
C THR A 125 -10.05 -8.15 4.38
N ARG A 126 -8.81 -7.71 4.66
CA ARG A 126 -8.48 -7.14 5.97
C ARG A 126 -9.21 -5.80 6.05
N GLN A 127 -10.50 -5.81 6.35
CA GLN A 127 -11.13 -4.62 6.90
C GLN A 127 -10.32 -4.26 8.14
N ILE A 128 -9.78 -3.03 8.17
CA ILE A 128 -9.23 -2.47 9.39
C ILE A 128 -10.40 -2.39 10.36
N SER A 129 -10.56 -3.42 11.20
CA SER A 129 -11.52 -3.35 12.29
C SER A 129 -10.95 -2.37 13.30
N SER A 130 -11.45 -1.14 13.29
CA SER A 130 -11.23 -0.23 14.41
C SER A 130 -11.85 -0.90 15.64
N LEU A 131 -11.09 -0.97 16.73
CA LEU A 131 -11.67 -1.31 18.01
C LEU A 131 -12.75 -0.28 18.36
N ASP A 132 -13.79 -0.74 19.05
CA ASP A 132 -14.78 0.16 19.61
C ASP A 132 -14.13 1.02 20.71
N THR A 133 -14.87 2.04 21.17
CA THR A 133 -14.37 2.98 22.19
C THR A 133 -13.85 2.25 23.44
N LYS A 134 -14.44 1.09 23.78
CA LYS A 134 -14.02 0.28 24.92
C LYS A 134 -12.69 -0.44 24.65
N GLY A 135 -12.54 -1.09 23.50
CA GLY A 135 -11.29 -1.75 23.12
C GLY A 135 -10.11 -0.78 23.01
N LEU A 136 -10.36 0.45 22.55
CA LEU A 136 -9.34 1.51 22.55
C LEU A 136 -8.94 1.95 23.98
N GLN A 137 -9.91 2.08 24.91
CA GLN A 137 -9.63 2.40 26.31
C GLN A 137 -8.84 1.30 27.02
N ASP A 138 -9.14 0.03 26.73
CA ASP A 138 -8.41 -1.11 27.29
C ASP A 138 -6.95 -1.16 26.75
N LEU A 139 -6.74 -0.79 25.49
CA LEU A 139 -5.41 -0.59 24.90
C LEU A 139 -4.66 0.55 25.61
N ASP A 140 -5.30 1.70 25.78
CA ASP A 140 -4.71 2.85 26.48
C ASP A 140 -4.32 2.49 27.92
N ALA A 141 -5.13 1.67 28.59
CA ALA A 141 -4.83 1.16 29.93
C ALA A 141 -3.66 0.17 29.91
N LYS A 142 -3.65 -0.78 28.97
CA LYS A 142 -2.60 -1.80 28.82
C LYS A 142 -1.22 -1.20 28.54
N PHE A 143 -1.16 -0.14 27.75
CA PHE A 143 0.08 0.55 27.39
C PHE A 143 0.37 1.79 28.23
N GLY A 144 -0.44 2.07 29.26
CA GLY A 144 -0.24 3.20 30.17
C GLY A 144 -0.46 4.58 29.53
N LEU A 145 -1.00 4.64 28.32
CA LEU A 145 -1.30 5.87 27.58
C LEU A 145 -2.50 6.62 28.14
N ALA A 146 -3.39 5.92 28.88
CA ALA A 146 -4.54 6.51 29.56
C ALA A 146 -4.18 7.66 30.53
N LYS A 147 -2.91 7.75 30.96
CA LYS A 147 -2.44 8.81 31.88
C LYS A 147 -1.86 10.04 31.18
N VAL A 148 -1.59 9.98 29.87
CA VAL A 148 -1.00 11.10 29.11
C VAL A 148 -2.08 12.09 28.64
N ALA A 149 -3.32 11.64 28.45
CA ALA A 149 -4.44 12.49 28.02
C ALA A 149 -4.97 13.45 29.12
N LYS A 150 -4.44 13.39 30.34
CA LYS A 150 -4.91 14.23 31.45
C LYS A 150 -4.19 15.57 31.49
N LYS A 151 -4.12 16.31 30.37
CA LYS A 151 -3.72 17.73 30.34
C LYS A 151 -3.98 18.46 29.01
N THR A 152 -5.18 18.34 28.44
CA THR A 152 -5.70 19.40 27.56
C THR A 152 -7.20 19.48 27.73
N ASP A 153 -7.67 20.52 28.43
CA ASP A 153 -9.05 20.98 28.43
C ASP A 153 -9.49 21.24 26.99
N THR A 154 -10.08 20.23 26.36
CA THR A 154 -10.70 20.40 25.05
C THR A 154 -12.07 21.02 25.30
N LYS A 155 -12.16 22.34 25.11
CA LYS A 155 -13.46 23.03 25.02
C LYS A 155 -14.31 22.32 23.95
N LYS A 156 -15.43 21.77 24.40
CA LYS A 156 -16.52 21.24 23.57
C LYS A 156 -16.88 22.26 22.47
N PRO A 157 -16.69 21.97 21.18
CA PRO A 157 -17.25 22.81 20.12
C PRO A 157 -18.76 22.64 20.17
N THR A 158 -19.44 23.70 20.57
CA THR A 158 -20.90 23.77 20.54
C THR A 158 -21.29 24.42 19.23
N SER A 159 -21.24 23.70 18.12
CA SER A 159 -21.82 24.17 16.85
C SER A 159 -23.13 23.42 16.61
N LYS A 160 -24.23 24.16 16.73
CA LYS A 160 -25.56 23.75 16.24
C LYS A 160 -25.49 23.50 14.72
N PRO A 161 -26.33 22.61 14.16
CA PRO A 161 -26.40 22.36 12.73
C PRO A 161 -26.92 23.60 12.00
N ILE A 162 -26.15 24.14 11.06
CA ILE A 162 -26.63 25.13 10.09
C ILE A 162 -26.98 24.35 8.82
N PRO A 163 -28.24 24.38 8.35
CA PRO A 163 -28.64 23.72 7.11
C PRO A 163 -28.03 24.40 5.86
N PRO A 164 -27.85 23.64 4.76
CA PRO A 164 -27.13 24.10 3.58
C PRO A 164 -27.92 25.14 2.79
N LYS A 165 -27.30 26.30 2.53
CA LYS A 165 -27.79 27.27 1.54
C LYS A 165 -27.19 26.98 0.18
N THR A 166 -28.04 26.43 -0.68
CA THR A 166 -27.95 26.48 -2.14
C THR A 166 -27.87 27.91 -2.66
N SER A 167 -26.96 28.20 -3.61
CA SER A 167 -27.06 29.35 -4.51
C SER A 167 -26.41 29.08 -5.87
N THR A 168 -27.25 28.72 -6.83
CA THR A 168 -27.33 29.16 -8.23
C THR A 168 -26.16 29.91 -8.91
N LYS A 169 -25.63 29.25 -9.95
CA LYS A 169 -25.39 29.71 -11.35
C LYS A 169 -25.31 31.22 -11.65
N LYS A 170 -24.21 31.64 -12.30
CA LYS A 170 -24.28 32.55 -13.45
C LYS A 170 -23.09 32.38 -14.41
N THR A 171 -23.45 32.22 -15.68
CA THR A 171 -22.66 32.13 -16.91
C THR A 171 -22.14 33.48 -17.40
N SER A 172 -20.94 33.49 -17.99
CA SER A 172 -20.63 34.27 -19.21
C SER A 172 -19.40 33.70 -19.94
N LYS A 173 -19.43 33.79 -21.26
CA LYS A 173 -18.47 33.31 -22.28
C LYS A 173 -18.13 34.54 -23.17
N PRO A 174 -17.34 34.45 -24.26
CA PRO A 174 -15.88 34.26 -24.44
C PRO A 174 -15.18 35.51 -25.02
N LYS A 175 -13.83 35.53 -25.10
CA LYS A 175 -13.06 36.19 -26.19
C LYS A 175 -11.56 35.80 -26.18
N THR A 176 -11.10 35.22 -27.28
CA THR A 176 -9.71 35.13 -27.78
C THR A 176 -9.45 36.32 -28.76
N PRO A 177 -8.27 36.53 -29.40
CA PRO A 177 -6.89 36.01 -29.17
C PRO A 177 -5.78 37.10 -29.28
N LYS A 178 -4.53 36.83 -28.80
CA LYS A 178 -3.26 37.06 -29.54
C LYS A 178 -1.99 36.70 -28.74
N ALA A 179 -1.08 35.97 -29.39
CA ALA A 179 0.35 35.80 -29.07
C ALA A 179 1.20 36.95 -29.71
N PRO A 180 2.56 37.03 -29.62
CA PRO A 180 3.54 36.15 -28.94
C PRO A 180 4.67 36.86 -28.12
N ALA A 181 5.33 36.08 -27.23
CA ALA A 181 6.72 36.03 -26.74
C ALA A 181 7.57 37.33 -26.57
N PRO A 182 8.41 37.46 -25.50
CA PRO A 182 9.70 36.72 -25.42
C PRO A 182 10.17 36.25 -24.01
N LYS A 183 11.18 35.38 -24.04
CA LYS A 183 11.97 34.73 -22.96
C LYS A 183 12.48 35.67 -21.86
N GLU A 184 12.40 35.23 -20.61
CA GLU A 184 13.38 35.45 -19.51
C GLU A 184 12.94 34.52 -18.34
N GLU A 185 13.74 33.48 -18.04
CA GLU A 185 14.76 33.44 -16.99
C GLU A 185 14.16 32.74 -15.75
N LYS A 186 14.55 31.46 -15.57
CA LYS A 186 14.16 30.64 -14.42
C LYS A 186 14.79 31.26 -13.17
N GLU A 187 14.03 32.08 -12.45
CA GLU A 187 14.29 32.30 -11.03
C GLU A 187 14.04 30.98 -10.29
N GLU A 188 15.10 30.43 -9.71
CA GLU A 188 15.00 29.36 -8.71
C GLU A 188 14.20 29.90 -7.52
N LYS A 189 12.90 29.59 -7.47
CA LYS A 189 12.15 29.68 -6.23
C LYS A 189 12.61 28.52 -5.35
N THR A 190 13.55 28.79 -4.46
CA THR A 190 13.91 27.88 -3.38
C THR A 190 12.79 27.87 -2.34
N GLY A 191 11.78 27.04 -2.55
CA GLY A 191 10.81 26.65 -1.53
C GLY A 191 11.11 25.24 -1.02
N SER A 192 10.82 25.00 0.26
CA SER A 192 10.75 23.64 0.83
C SER A 192 9.32 23.41 1.27
N THR A 193 8.75 22.25 0.93
CA THR A 193 7.38 21.86 1.27
C THR A 193 7.31 20.39 1.67
N THR A 194 6.18 19.95 2.23
CA THR A 194 5.93 18.53 2.51
C THR A 194 5.20 17.87 1.34
N ARG A 195 5.20 16.53 1.30
CA ARG A 195 4.47 15.74 0.28
C ARG A 195 2.98 16.11 0.27
N GLU A 196 2.35 16.16 1.43
CA GLU A 196 0.93 16.45 1.58
C GLU A 196 0.60 17.88 1.14
N ASP A 197 1.45 18.84 1.51
CA ASP A 197 1.28 20.24 1.11
C ASP A 197 1.47 20.42 -0.40
N ALA A 198 2.44 19.71 -1.00
CA ALA A 198 2.65 19.71 -2.44
C ALA A 198 1.45 19.12 -3.21
N TRP A 199 0.90 18.00 -2.74
CA TRP A 199 -0.30 17.41 -3.35
C TRP A 199 -1.52 18.33 -3.24
N LYS A 200 -1.71 18.93 -2.06
CA LYS A 200 -2.77 19.90 -1.83
C LYS A 200 -2.63 21.11 -2.76
N TYR A 201 -1.43 21.64 -2.93
CA TYR A 201 -1.16 22.77 -3.82
C TYR A 201 -1.50 22.43 -5.28
N VAL A 202 -1.03 21.29 -5.79
CA VAL A 202 -1.37 20.80 -7.14
C VAL A 202 -2.89 20.67 -7.31
N SER A 203 -3.56 20.15 -6.28
CA SER A 203 -5.01 19.96 -6.30
C SER A 203 -5.81 21.25 -6.30
N GLU A 204 -5.31 22.30 -5.64
CA GLU A 204 -5.92 23.63 -5.60
C GLU A 204 -5.66 24.43 -6.89
N GLN A 205 -4.47 24.31 -7.48
CA GLN A 205 -4.10 25.08 -8.68
C GLN A 205 -4.67 24.48 -9.97
N ILE A 206 -4.73 23.15 -10.07
CA ILE A 206 -5.25 22.46 -11.25
C ILE A 206 -6.71 22.10 -10.95
N PRO A 207 -7.72 22.61 -11.68
CA PRO A 207 -9.10 22.20 -11.50
C PRO A 207 -9.34 20.81 -12.08
N VAL A 208 -10.28 20.04 -11.51
CA VAL A 208 -10.57 18.65 -11.96
C VAL A 208 -11.03 18.61 -13.43
N ALA A 209 -11.59 19.71 -13.92
CA ALA A 209 -11.97 19.86 -15.32
C ALA A 209 -10.78 19.98 -16.29
N ALA A 210 -9.59 20.35 -15.80
CA ALA A 210 -8.36 20.44 -16.61
C ALA A 210 -7.54 19.14 -16.56
N LEU A 211 -7.54 18.47 -15.40
CA LEU A 211 -6.84 17.20 -15.21
C LEU A 211 -7.63 16.36 -14.20
N SER A 212 -8.02 15.16 -14.62
CA SER A 212 -8.74 14.19 -13.76
C SER A 212 -7.86 13.78 -12.56
N GLU A 213 -8.46 13.17 -11.53
CA GLU A 213 -7.70 12.70 -10.36
C GLU A 213 -6.69 11.61 -10.73
N ASP A 214 -7.10 10.69 -11.62
CA ASP A 214 -6.22 9.64 -12.14
C ASP A 214 -5.06 10.22 -12.95
N ASP A 215 -5.33 11.21 -13.82
CA ASP A 215 -4.29 11.86 -14.61
C ASP A 215 -3.32 12.69 -13.73
N ARG A 216 -3.79 13.21 -12.60
CA ARG A 216 -2.91 13.87 -11.61
C ARG A 216 -1.98 12.89 -10.94
N ALA A 217 -2.47 11.72 -10.55
CA ALA A 217 -1.62 10.68 -9.99
C ALA A 217 -0.53 10.26 -10.99
N VAL A 218 -0.88 10.11 -12.27
CA VAL A 218 0.08 9.84 -13.34
C VAL A 218 1.10 10.98 -13.52
N ALA A 219 0.63 12.23 -13.54
CA ALA A 219 1.52 13.40 -13.64
C ALA A 219 2.46 13.52 -12.42
N TRP A 220 1.97 13.16 -11.24
CA TRP A 220 2.73 13.14 -10.00
C TRP A 220 3.85 12.10 -10.03
N SER A 221 3.56 10.86 -10.41
CA SER A 221 4.58 9.81 -10.56
C SER A 221 5.65 10.20 -11.59
N ARG A 222 5.23 10.75 -12.74
CA ARG A 222 6.19 11.23 -13.76
C ARG A 222 7.08 12.37 -13.26
N ALA A 223 6.53 13.27 -12.46
CA ALA A 223 7.28 14.37 -11.88
C ALA A 223 8.34 13.87 -10.87
N ILE A 224 7.98 12.88 -10.04
CA ILE A 224 8.91 12.22 -9.13
C ILE A 224 10.04 11.55 -9.91
N GLU A 225 9.73 10.75 -10.94
CA GLU A 225 10.74 10.09 -11.77
C GLU A 225 11.71 11.09 -12.41
N LYS A 226 11.20 12.22 -12.88
CA LYS A 226 12.00 13.26 -13.56
C LYS A 226 12.97 13.97 -12.61
N ILE A 227 12.58 14.17 -11.36
CA ILE A 227 13.35 14.93 -10.36
C ILE A 227 14.30 14.01 -9.60
N HIS A 228 13.81 12.85 -9.16
CA HIS A 228 14.52 11.97 -8.26
C HIS A 228 15.25 10.81 -8.96
N SER A 229 15.02 10.62 -10.28
CA SER A 229 15.61 9.52 -11.08
C SER A 229 15.33 8.11 -10.52
N GLY A 230 14.31 7.97 -9.67
CA GLY A 230 13.89 6.73 -9.04
C GLY A 230 12.39 6.74 -8.73
N PRO A 231 11.75 5.56 -8.55
CA PRO A 231 10.31 5.44 -8.31
C PRO A 231 9.92 5.68 -6.85
N ASP A 232 10.89 5.69 -5.93
CA ASP A 232 10.63 5.76 -4.48
C ASP A 232 10.31 7.20 -4.07
N ASP A 233 9.08 7.41 -3.58
CA ASP A 233 8.59 8.68 -3.08
C ASP A 233 9.10 9.00 -1.65
N ASP A 234 9.47 7.97 -0.88
CA ASP A 234 9.89 8.07 0.52
C ASP A 234 11.29 8.69 0.73
N THR A 235 12.08 8.87 -0.33
CA THR A 235 13.43 9.44 -0.27
C THR A 235 13.49 10.92 -0.68
N LEU A 236 12.37 11.52 -1.10
CA LEU A 236 12.33 12.92 -1.54
C LEU A 236 12.43 13.88 -0.36
N THR A 237 13.33 14.84 -0.50
CA THR A 237 13.49 15.98 0.39
C THR A 237 12.40 17.03 0.17
N GLY A 238 12.23 17.94 1.12
CA GLY A 238 11.23 19.00 1.00
C GLY A 238 11.45 19.96 -0.18
N GLU A 239 12.69 20.11 -0.64
CA GLU A 239 13.04 20.89 -1.84
C GLU A 239 12.62 20.15 -3.11
N GLU A 240 12.81 18.82 -3.16
CA GLU A 240 12.35 18.00 -4.28
C GLU A 240 10.83 17.97 -4.36
N TRP A 241 10.12 17.92 -3.22
CA TRP A 241 8.66 18.05 -3.21
C TRP A 241 8.18 19.39 -3.77
N PHE A 242 8.93 20.47 -3.51
CA PHE A 242 8.61 21.78 -4.06
C PHE A 242 8.81 21.81 -5.59
N GLN A 243 9.86 21.15 -6.08
CA GLN A 243 10.10 21.00 -7.51
C GLN A 243 9.03 20.13 -8.19
N VAL A 244 8.56 19.07 -7.53
CA VAL A 244 7.50 18.17 -8.04
C VAL A 244 6.21 18.96 -8.27
N GLN A 245 5.75 19.74 -7.29
CA GLN A 245 4.53 20.53 -7.47
C GLN A 245 4.66 21.60 -8.57
N GLU A 246 5.81 22.28 -8.67
CA GLU A 246 6.02 23.32 -9.69
C GLU A 246 6.09 22.71 -11.09
N LEU A 247 6.70 21.53 -11.22
CA LEU A 247 6.78 20.81 -12.47
C LEU A 247 5.38 20.43 -12.97
N ILE A 248 4.54 19.85 -12.11
CA ILE A 248 3.18 19.43 -12.48
C ILE A 248 2.32 20.64 -12.88
N VAL A 249 2.39 21.74 -12.11
CA VAL A 249 1.63 22.96 -12.40
C VAL A 249 2.11 23.59 -13.70
N SER A 250 3.42 23.66 -13.95
CA SER A 250 3.99 24.26 -15.17
C SER A 250 3.75 23.42 -16.43
N GLU A 251 3.69 22.09 -16.33
CA GLU A 251 3.37 21.22 -17.46
C GLU A 251 1.86 21.18 -17.77
N THR A 252 1.00 21.37 -16.76
CA THR A 252 -0.46 21.28 -16.92
C THR A 252 -1.10 22.62 -17.26
N ILE A 253 -0.59 23.72 -16.70
CA ILE A 253 -1.09 25.07 -16.95
C ILE A 253 -0.08 25.79 -17.85
N PRO A 254 -0.26 25.77 -19.19
CA PRO A 254 0.57 26.58 -20.06
C PRO A 254 0.30 28.06 -19.73
N PHE A 255 1.37 28.79 -19.39
CA PHE A 255 1.36 30.24 -19.24
C PHE A 255 0.93 30.95 -20.54
#